data_AF-A0A7R9LH22-F1
#
_entry.id   AF-A0A7R9LH22-F1
#
_cell.length_a   1.000
_cell.length_b   1.000
_cell.length_c   1.000
_cell.angle_alpha   90.00
_cell.angle_beta   90.00
_cell.angle_gamma   90.00
#
_symmetry.space_group_name_H-M   'P 1'
#
loop_
_entity.id
_entity.type
_entity.pdbx_description
1 polymer ?
#
loop_
_entity_poly.entity_id
_entity_poly.type
_entity_poly.pdbx_seq_one_letter_code
_entity_poly.pdbx_strand_id
1 'polypeptide(L)'
;MKRSETSDGHNDGHNHTKRSNTWVSYALLNSMKDKSIIVLKDELITIIKDKYPKSRHHLLVIPNKYSHLDSVEDLNANDVQLIDYMTAKAKQISQDLDPSIEFRFGFHTIPSQRPLHLHVISQDFDSKYLKTKKHYNSFTTRFFIDSKHVIENLKNTGKVDTIARQECEQLLKQDLICHFCRSKLLNMPNLRTHLLTHFPV
;
A
#
# COMPACT_ATOMS: atom_id res chain seq x y z
N MET A 1 17.93 70.35 0.28
CA MET A 1 18.13 69.24 -0.68
C MET A 1 18.08 67.92 0.08
N LYS A 2 17.20 66.99 -0.34
CA LYS A 2 17.15 65.51 -0.12
C LYS A 2 17.33 64.98 1.33
N ARG A 3 16.30 64.46 2.03
CA ARG A 3 15.65 63.11 1.99
C ARG A 3 16.60 61.90 2.08
N SER A 4 16.43 61.12 3.17
CA SER A 4 16.40 59.63 3.33
C SER A 4 16.97 59.27 4.71
N GLU A 5 16.25 58.87 5.77
CA GLU A 5 15.28 57.78 6.01
C GLU A 5 15.75 56.36 5.69
N THR A 6 15.41 55.46 6.64
CA THR A 6 15.40 53.98 6.65
C THR A 6 16.72 53.29 7.03
N SER A 7 16.77 52.17 7.77
CA SER A 7 15.95 51.48 8.78
C SER A 7 16.68 50.14 8.98
N ASP A 8 17.05 49.78 10.21
CA ASP A 8 17.73 48.51 10.49
C ASP A 8 16.82 47.31 10.25
N GLY A 9 17.11 46.57 9.19
CA GLY A 9 16.43 45.34 8.81
C GLY A 9 16.87 44.17 9.69
N HIS A 10 15.92 43.62 10.44
CA HIS A 10 16.01 42.30 11.08
C HIS A 10 16.17 41.23 9.99
N ASN A 11 17.23 40.42 10.11
CA ASN A 11 17.49 39.30 9.22
C ASN A 11 16.97 38.01 9.86
N ASP A 12 15.69 37.72 9.66
CA ASP A 12 15.09 36.43 10.03
C ASP A 12 15.54 35.36 9.04
N GLY A 13 16.57 34.60 9.45
CA GLY A 13 17.04 33.42 8.76
C GLY A 13 15.95 32.35 8.67
N HIS A 14 15.18 32.39 7.58
CA HIS A 14 14.22 31.35 7.25
C HIS A 14 14.94 30.05 6.92
N ASN A 15 14.82 29.14 7.87
CA ASN A 15 15.23 27.75 7.86
C ASN A 15 14.64 27.05 6.62
N HIS A 16 15.48 26.79 5.60
CA HIS A 16 15.11 25.93 4.48
C HIS A 16 14.96 24.48 4.98
N THR A 17 13.75 24.15 5.43
CA THR A 17 13.35 22.77 5.64
C THR A 17 13.37 22.06 4.29
N LYS A 18 14.30 21.10 4.15
CA LYS A 18 14.39 20.22 2.97
C LYS A 18 13.06 19.50 2.82
N ARG A 19 12.25 19.91 1.83
CA ARG A 19 11.08 19.16 1.38
C ARG A 19 11.53 17.77 0.94
N SER A 20 11.03 16.75 1.60
CA SER A 20 11.25 15.35 1.23
C SER A 20 10.52 15.07 -0.08
N ASN A 21 11.27 14.92 -1.17
CA ASN A 21 10.72 14.56 -2.49
C ASN A 21 10.17 13.14 -2.46
N THR A 22 8.91 12.99 -2.03
CA THR A 22 8.16 11.75 -2.20
C THR A 22 7.53 11.80 -3.59
N TRP A 23 8.19 11.22 -4.59
CA TRP A 23 7.63 11.07 -5.93
C TRP A 23 6.43 10.12 -5.86
N VAL A 24 5.22 10.66 -5.97
CA VAL A 24 4.00 9.86 -6.09
C VAL A 24 3.64 9.73 -7.57
N SER A 25 3.37 8.50 -8.03
CA SER A 25 3.12 8.18 -9.44
C SER A 25 1.67 7.79 -9.69
N TYR A 26 1.07 8.28 -10.78
CA TYR A 26 -0.24 7.86 -11.29
C TYR A 26 -0.14 6.77 -12.38
N ALA A 27 0.96 6.01 -12.42
CA ALA A 27 1.20 4.99 -13.44
C ALA A 27 0.12 3.89 -13.47
N LEU A 28 -0.57 3.63 -12.34
CA LEU A 28 -1.70 2.69 -12.28
C LEU A 28 -2.81 3.04 -13.27
N LEU A 29 -3.06 4.32 -13.56
CA LEU A 29 -4.09 4.73 -14.51
C LEU A 29 -3.82 4.23 -15.93
N ASN A 30 -2.54 4.08 -16.30
CA ASN A 30 -2.16 3.47 -17.58
C ASN A 30 -2.33 1.95 -17.53
N SER A 31 -1.97 1.31 -16.41
CA SER A 31 -2.19 -0.13 -16.20
C SER A 31 -3.68 -0.51 -16.30
N MET A 32 -4.59 0.33 -15.81
CA MET A 32 -6.05 0.12 -15.93
C MET A 32 -6.58 0.15 -17.37
N LYS A 33 -5.77 0.59 -18.34
CA LYS A 33 -6.12 0.59 -19.78
C LYS A 33 -5.57 -0.62 -20.52
N ASP A 34 -4.61 -1.33 -19.93
CA ASP A 34 -3.98 -2.51 -20.53
C ASP A 34 -4.87 -3.74 -20.34
N LYS A 35 -5.58 -4.13 -21.40
CA LYS A 35 -6.49 -5.27 -21.39
C LYS A 35 -5.80 -6.60 -21.05
N SER A 36 -4.49 -6.73 -21.24
CA SER A 36 -3.78 -7.99 -21.00
C SER A 36 -3.60 -8.32 -19.52
N ILE A 37 -3.69 -7.31 -18.65
CA ILE A 37 -3.52 -7.48 -17.19
C ILE A 37 -4.81 -7.29 -16.41
N ILE A 38 -5.91 -6.88 -17.07
CA ILE A 38 -7.23 -6.76 -16.44
C ILE A 38 -7.78 -8.17 -16.17
N VAL A 39 -8.10 -8.42 -14.90
CA VAL A 39 -8.77 -9.64 -14.44
C VAL A 39 -10.28 -9.43 -14.46
N LEU A 40 -10.74 -8.28 -14.00
CA LEU A 40 -12.15 -7.91 -13.96
C LEU A 40 -12.30 -6.40 -14.10
N LYS A 41 -13.36 -5.96 -14.76
CA LYS A 41 -13.75 -4.56 -14.82
C LYS A 41 -15.26 -4.45 -14.81
N ASP A 42 -15.81 -3.69 -13.88
CA ASP A 42 -17.22 -3.34 -13.81
C ASP A 42 -17.38 -1.81 -13.72
N GLU A 43 -18.56 -1.34 -13.33
CA GLU A 43 -18.86 0.09 -13.21
C GLU A 43 -18.08 0.77 -12.06
N LEU A 44 -17.83 0.06 -10.96
CA LEU A 44 -17.26 0.61 -9.73
C LEU A 44 -15.74 0.43 -9.65
N ILE A 45 -15.21 -0.70 -10.10
CA ILE A 45 -13.81 -1.10 -9.89
C ILE A 45 -13.16 -1.68 -11.16
N THR A 46 -11.84 -1.66 -11.17
CA THR A 46 -10.99 -2.45 -12.07
C THR A 46 -10.03 -3.28 -11.24
N ILE A 47 -9.96 -4.59 -11.48
CA ILE A 47 -9.00 -5.52 -10.88
C ILE A 47 -7.93 -5.84 -11.93
N ILE A 48 -6.66 -5.61 -11.59
CA ILE A 48 -5.51 -5.88 -12.46
C ILE A 48 -4.48 -6.78 -11.76
N LYS A 49 -3.70 -7.51 -12.55
CA LYS A 49 -2.46 -8.14 -12.07
C LYS A 49 -1.43 -7.06 -11.72
N ASP A 50 -0.79 -7.16 -10.56
CA ASP A 50 0.33 -6.29 -10.22
C ASP A 50 1.50 -6.58 -11.18
N LYS A 51 2.10 -5.52 -11.76
CA LYS A 51 3.21 -5.64 -12.72
C LYS A 51 4.49 -6.18 -12.08
N TYR A 52 4.65 -6.02 -10.77
CA TYR A 52 5.78 -6.42 -9.96
C TYR A 52 5.29 -7.21 -8.74
N PRO A 53 4.65 -8.39 -8.93
CA PRO A 53 3.95 -9.12 -7.88
C PRO A 53 4.90 -9.51 -6.74
N LYS A 54 4.47 -9.44 -5.48
CA LYS A 54 5.35 -9.69 -4.31
C LYS A 54 5.20 -11.10 -3.73
N SER A 55 4.29 -11.89 -4.28
CA SER A 55 4.01 -13.29 -4.03
C SER A 55 3.57 -13.95 -5.36
N ARG A 56 3.23 -15.23 -5.34
CA ARG A 56 2.69 -15.96 -6.51
C ARG A 56 1.47 -15.27 -7.11
N HIS A 57 0.55 -14.82 -6.26
CA HIS A 57 -0.66 -14.11 -6.68
C HIS A 57 -0.70 -12.72 -6.04
N HIS A 58 -0.60 -11.68 -6.87
CA HIS A 58 -0.72 -10.30 -6.42
C HIS A 58 -1.55 -9.49 -7.41
N LEU A 59 -2.73 -9.07 -6.98
CA LEU A 59 -3.65 -8.22 -7.74
C LEU A 59 -3.85 -6.88 -7.04
N LEU A 60 -4.32 -5.90 -7.81
CA LEU A 60 -4.72 -4.59 -7.32
C LEU A 60 -6.18 -4.36 -7.70
N VAL A 61 -7.02 -4.02 -6.71
CA VAL A 61 -8.39 -3.54 -6.94
C VAL A 61 -8.38 -2.02 -6.85
N ILE A 62 -8.82 -1.36 -7.91
CA ILE A 62 -8.72 0.10 -8.07
C ILE A 62 -10.13 0.66 -8.34
N PRO A 63 -10.60 1.67 -7.59
CA PRO A 63 -11.85 2.36 -7.90
C PRO A 63 -11.81 3.05 -9.26
N ASN A 64 -12.89 2.97 -10.03
CA ASN A 64 -13.01 3.68 -11.30
C ASN A 64 -13.27 5.18 -11.09
N LYS A 65 -13.89 5.55 -9.96
CA LYS A 65 -14.07 6.94 -9.51
C LYS A 65 -13.06 7.21 -8.39
N TYR A 66 -12.00 7.93 -8.71
CA TYR A 66 -10.83 8.08 -7.84
C TYR A 66 -10.41 9.54 -7.56
N SER A 67 -11.21 10.52 -7.97
CA SER A 67 -10.83 11.96 -7.94
C SER A 67 -10.47 12.51 -6.55
N HIS A 68 -10.83 11.81 -5.48
CA HIS A 68 -10.51 12.16 -4.09
C HIS A 68 -9.89 10.99 -3.31
N LEU A 69 -9.54 9.88 -3.97
CA LEU A 69 -9.10 8.65 -3.30
C LEU A 69 -7.66 8.34 -3.69
N ASP A 70 -6.70 9.08 -3.13
CA ASP A 70 -5.28 8.89 -3.38
C ASP A 70 -4.66 7.86 -2.41
N SER A 71 -5.20 7.77 -1.19
CA SER A 71 -4.67 6.97 -0.10
C SER A 71 -5.77 6.58 0.89
N VAL A 72 -5.43 5.75 1.88
CA VAL A 72 -6.37 5.39 2.96
C VAL A 72 -6.74 6.57 3.86
N GLU A 73 -5.92 7.62 3.89
CA GLU A 73 -6.20 8.84 4.69
C GLU A 73 -7.33 9.68 4.08
N ASP A 74 -7.61 9.50 2.79
CA ASP A 74 -8.67 10.23 2.08
C ASP A 74 -10.05 9.56 2.24
N LEU A 75 -10.10 8.34 2.80
CA LEU A 75 -11.34 7.59 3.01
C LEU A 75 -12.15 8.18 4.16
N ASN A 76 -13.47 8.22 3.97
CA ASN A 76 -14.44 8.68 4.96
C ASN A 76 -15.63 7.71 5.09
N ALA A 77 -16.57 8.03 5.98
CA ALA A 77 -17.74 7.18 6.25
C ALA A 77 -18.58 6.85 5.00
N ASN A 78 -18.57 7.69 3.95
CA ASN A 78 -19.31 7.43 2.72
C ASN A 78 -18.66 6.36 1.84
N ASP A 79 -17.38 6.05 2.05
CA ASP A 79 -16.61 5.10 1.24
C ASP A 79 -16.76 3.65 1.72
N VAL A 80 -17.41 3.42 2.85
CA VAL A 80 -17.59 2.09 3.45
C VAL A 80 -18.13 1.07 2.44
N GLN A 81 -19.18 1.43 1.70
CA GLN A 81 -19.80 0.54 0.71
C GLN A 81 -18.85 0.19 -0.43
N LEU A 82 -18.02 1.14 -0.86
CA LEU A 82 -17.01 0.91 -1.90
C LEU A 82 -15.93 -0.06 -1.39
N ILE A 83 -15.40 0.13 -0.18
CA ILE A 83 -14.37 -0.75 0.39
C ILE A 83 -14.91 -2.15 0.69
N ASP A 84 -16.15 -2.25 1.19
CA ASP A 84 -16.85 -3.54 1.35
C ASP A 84 -16.99 -4.25 -0.02
N TYR A 85 -17.42 -3.54 -1.07
CA TYR A 85 -17.55 -4.10 -2.42
C TYR A 85 -16.20 -4.56 -3.00
N MET A 86 -15.17 -3.72 -2.92
CA MET A 86 -13.80 -4.06 -3.36
C MET A 86 -13.29 -5.32 -2.65
N THR A 87 -13.49 -5.41 -1.33
CA THR A 87 -13.05 -6.56 -0.53
C THR A 87 -13.83 -7.82 -0.88
N ALA A 88 -15.15 -7.73 -1.07
CA ALA A 88 -15.99 -8.87 -1.44
C ALA A 88 -15.60 -9.43 -2.81
N LYS A 89 -15.41 -8.56 -3.82
CA LYS A 89 -14.96 -8.97 -5.16
C LYS A 89 -13.54 -9.55 -5.14
N ALA A 90 -12.63 -8.96 -4.36
CA ALA A 90 -11.29 -9.51 -4.18
C ALA A 90 -11.29 -10.93 -3.59
N LYS A 91 -12.11 -11.18 -2.57
CA LYS A 91 -12.28 -12.50 -1.95
C LYS A 91 -12.83 -13.52 -2.94
N GLN A 92 -13.85 -13.15 -3.72
CA GLN A 92 -14.39 -14.02 -4.76
C GLN A 92 -13.30 -14.41 -5.78
N ILE A 93 -12.61 -13.40 -6.35
CA ILE A 93 -11.58 -13.63 -7.37
C ILE A 93 -10.40 -14.44 -6.84
N SER A 94 -9.96 -14.20 -5.60
CA SER A 94 -8.84 -14.95 -5.00
C SER A 94 -9.20 -16.41 -4.74
N GLN A 95 -10.42 -16.70 -4.30
CA GLN A 95 -10.90 -18.07 -4.13
C GLN A 95 -10.96 -18.84 -5.46
N ASP A 96 -11.39 -18.18 -6.54
CA ASP A 96 -11.42 -18.77 -7.88
C ASP A 96 -10.01 -18.92 -8.49
N LEU A 97 -9.10 -18.01 -8.13
CA LEU A 97 -7.73 -17.99 -8.64
C LEU A 97 -6.88 -19.13 -8.07
N ASP A 98 -6.94 -19.33 -6.75
CA ASP A 98 -6.21 -20.41 -6.08
C ASP A 98 -6.85 -20.69 -4.70
N PRO A 99 -7.73 -21.69 -4.60
CA PRO A 99 -8.43 -22.00 -3.35
C PRO A 99 -7.52 -22.64 -2.29
N SER A 100 -6.29 -23.02 -2.65
CA SER A 100 -5.37 -23.74 -1.77
C SER A 100 -4.46 -22.81 -0.96
N ILE A 101 -4.43 -21.52 -1.31
CA ILE A 101 -3.50 -20.55 -0.73
C ILE A 101 -4.23 -19.45 0.04
N GLU A 102 -3.63 -19.01 1.14
CA GLU A 102 -4.18 -17.92 1.94
C GLU A 102 -3.86 -16.57 1.29
N PHE A 103 -4.87 -15.69 1.25
CA PHE A 103 -4.75 -14.32 0.78
C PHE A 103 -5.00 -13.32 1.89
N ARG A 104 -4.28 -12.19 1.84
CA ARG A 104 -4.64 -10.98 2.57
C ARG A 104 -5.12 -9.89 1.63
N PHE A 105 -5.99 -9.05 2.19
CA PHE A 105 -6.64 -7.94 1.50
C PHE A 105 -6.41 -6.68 2.32
N GLY A 106 -5.75 -5.69 1.74
CA GLY A 106 -5.48 -4.47 2.49
C GLY A 106 -4.71 -3.42 1.72
N PHE A 107 -4.29 -2.40 2.45
CA PHE A 107 -3.71 -1.19 1.89
C PHE A 107 -2.37 -0.91 2.54
N HIS A 108 -1.47 -0.29 1.80
CA HIS A 108 -0.31 0.34 2.42
C HIS A 108 -0.71 1.67 3.07
N THR A 109 -0.26 1.93 4.30
CA THR A 109 -0.50 3.21 4.99
C THR A 109 -0.04 4.40 4.16
N ILE A 110 1.18 4.30 3.59
CA ILE A 110 1.71 5.29 2.65
C ILE A 110 1.82 4.64 1.28
N PRO A 111 0.95 5.00 0.31
CA PRO A 111 0.93 4.33 -0.98
C PRO A 111 2.16 4.70 -1.82
N SER A 112 2.64 3.74 -2.61
CA SER A 112 3.72 3.97 -3.57
C SER A 112 3.24 4.51 -4.92
N GLN A 113 1.95 4.34 -5.22
CA GLN A 113 1.28 4.79 -6.43
C GLN A 113 -0.12 5.31 -6.08
N ARG A 114 -0.67 6.17 -6.92
CA ARG A 114 -2.05 6.66 -6.85
C ARG A 114 -2.82 6.19 -8.09
N PRO A 115 -4.15 6.06 -8.02
CA PRO A 115 -5.01 6.28 -6.85
C PRO A 115 -4.93 5.14 -5.81
N LEU A 116 -5.75 5.24 -4.76
CA LEU A 116 -6.02 4.19 -3.77
C LEU A 116 -6.20 2.84 -4.46
N HIS A 117 -5.55 1.81 -3.92
CA HIS A 117 -5.65 0.45 -4.43
C HIS A 117 -5.58 -0.56 -3.30
N LEU A 118 -6.53 -1.49 -3.29
CA LEU A 118 -6.52 -2.64 -2.40
C LEU A 118 -5.60 -3.70 -2.99
N HIS A 119 -4.60 -4.10 -2.22
CA HIS A 119 -3.77 -5.25 -2.53
C HIS A 119 -4.53 -6.54 -2.22
N VAL A 120 -4.51 -7.47 -3.17
CA VAL A 120 -4.92 -8.87 -3.00
C VAL A 120 -3.66 -9.70 -3.13
N ILE A 121 -3.14 -10.22 -2.02
CA ILE A 121 -1.80 -10.81 -2.00
C ILE A 121 -1.78 -12.15 -1.27
N SER A 122 -1.33 -13.19 -1.97
CA SER A 122 -1.10 -14.50 -1.37
C SER A 122 0.05 -14.47 -0.35
N GLN A 123 -0.04 -15.26 0.71
CA GLN A 123 0.89 -15.20 1.85
C GLN A 123 2.22 -15.97 1.63
N ASP A 124 2.43 -16.60 0.47
CA ASP A 124 3.68 -17.31 0.17
C ASP A 124 4.90 -16.38 0.05
N PHE A 125 4.70 -15.15 -0.44
CA PHE A 125 5.77 -14.20 -0.74
C PHE A 125 6.89 -14.77 -1.64
N ASP A 126 6.55 -15.75 -2.49
CA ASP A 126 7.43 -16.38 -3.47
C ASP A 126 7.36 -15.60 -4.78
N SER A 127 8.31 -14.68 -4.96
CA SER A 127 8.41 -13.88 -6.19
C SER A 127 9.81 -13.30 -6.40
N LYS A 128 10.24 -13.29 -7.67
CA LYS A 128 11.47 -12.60 -8.10
C LYS A 128 11.44 -11.08 -7.85
N TYR A 129 10.27 -10.47 -7.72
CA TYR A 129 10.13 -9.03 -7.47
C TYR A 129 10.13 -8.65 -5.98
N LEU A 130 10.08 -9.62 -5.05
CA LEU A 130 10.24 -9.39 -3.61
C LEU A 130 11.73 -9.19 -3.24
N LYS A 131 12.34 -8.10 -3.72
CA LYS A 131 13.80 -7.92 -3.70
C LYS A 131 14.38 -7.34 -2.41
N THR A 132 13.62 -6.53 -1.69
CA THR A 132 14.16 -5.71 -0.60
C THR A 132 13.41 -5.95 0.69
N LYS A 133 14.08 -5.66 1.82
CA LYS A 133 13.47 -5.63 3.15
C LYS A 133 12.24 -4.72 3.19
N LYS A 134 12.31 -3.56 2.53
CA LYS A 134 11.16 -2.64 2.39
C LYS A 134 9.96 -3.32 1.71
N HIS A 135 10.18 -4.10 0.65
CA HIS A 135 9.07 -4.82 -0.01
C HIS A 135 8.43 -5.81 0.95
N TYR A 136 9.21 -6.61 1.67
CA TYR A 136 8.65 -7.61 2.57
C TYR A 136 7.95 -6.98 3.77
N ASN A 137 8.60 -6.01 4.43
CA ASN A 137 8.04 -5.34 5.59
C ASN A 137 6.81 -4.50 5.25
N SER A 138 6.64 -4.04 4.00
CA SER A 138 5.43 -3.29 3.63
C SER A 138 4.16 -4.14 3.68
N PHE A 139 4.27 -5.48 3.55
CA PHE A 139 3.10 -6.39 3.63
C PHE A 139 2.98 -7.13 4.97
N THR A 140 4.07 -7.27 5.72
CA THR A 140 4.14 -8.17 6.89
C THR A 140 4.19 -7.44 8.23
N THR A 141 3.90 -6.14 8.22
CA THR A 141 3.96 -5.26 9.40
C THR A 141 2.72 -4.35 9.42
N ARG A 142 2.57 -3.52 10.46
CA ARG A 142 1.48 -2.51 10.55
C ARG A 142 1.49 -1.46 9.45
N PHE A 143 2.49 -1.45 8.56
CA PHE A 143 2.46 -0.69 7.33
C PHE A 143 1.38 -1.18 6.35
N PHE A 144 0.94 -2.44 6.49
CA PHE A 144 -0.19 -3.00 5.78
C PHE A 144 -1.43 -3.02 6.68
N ILE A 145 -2.47 -2.31 6.29
CA ILE A 145 -3.74 -2.23 7.01
C ILE A 145 -4.74 -3.15 6.33
N ASP A 146 -5.20 -4.18 7.04
CA ASP A 146 -6.21 -5.10 6.51
C ASP A 146 -7.52 -4.37 6.21
N SER A 147 -8.16 -4.70 5.09
CA SER A 147 -9.37 -4.00 4.64
C SER A 147 -10.51 -4.09 5.64
N LYS A 148 -10.59 -5.20 6.39
CA LYS A 148 -11.55 -5.37 7.50
C LYS A 148 -11.39 -4.26 8.55
N HIS A 149 -10.15 -3.93 8.92
CA HIS A 149 -9.88 -2.87 9.90
C HIS A 149 -10.24 -1.49 9.34
N VAL A 150 -9.91 -1.23 8.07
CA VAL A 150 -10.33 0.00 7.36
C VAL A 150 -11.85 0.17 7.42
N ILE A 151 -12.60 -0.88 7.08
CA ILE A 151 -14.07 -0.86 7.12
C ILE A 151 -14.59 -0.59 8.54
N GLU A 152 -14.00 -1.24 9.55
CA GLU A 152 -14.35 -1.03 10.96
C GLU A 152 -14.09 0.40 11.41
N ASN A 153 -12.91 0.98 11.12
CA ASN A 153 -12.62 2.37 11.49
C ASN A 153 -13.60 3.33 10.80
N LEU A 154 -13.84 3.17 9.49
CA LEU A 154 -14.76 4.04 8.76
C LEU A 154 -16.19 3.97 9.31
N LYS A 155 -16.67 2.79 9.73
CA LYS A 155 -17.99 2.62 10.36
C LYS A 155 -18.06 3.26 11.75
N ASN A 156 -16.98 3.21 12.52
CA ASN A 156 -16.99 3.63 13.93
C ASN A 156 -16.61 5.10 14.13
N THR A 157 -15.61 5.59 13.40
CA THR A 157 -15.01 6.93 13.60
C THR A 157 -15.05 7.80 12.35
N GLY A 158 -15.49 7.25 11.21
CA GLY A 158 -15.59 7.96 9.94
C GLY A 158 -14.25 8.24 9.25
N LYS A 159 -13.14 7.70 9.77
CA LYS A 159 -11.78 7.84 9.23
C LYS A 159 -10.96 6.58 9.47
N VAL A 160 -9.88 6.38 8.74
CA VAL A 160 -8.95 5.26 8.96
C VAL A 160 -7.92 5.64 10.03
N ASP A 161 -7.70 4.76 10.99
CA ASP A 161 -6.64 4.96 11.98
C ASP A 161 -5.29 4.58 11.35
N THR A 162 -4.48 5.58 11.02
CA THR A 162 -3.15 5.41 10.44
C THR A 162 -2.05 5.63 11.48
N ILE A 163 -0.91 5.00 11.23
CA ILE A 163 0.31 5.22 12.02
C ILE A 163 1.08 6.42 11.50
N ALA A 164 1.81 7.10 12.38
CA ALA A 164 2.59 8.28 12.00
C ALA A 164 3.64 7.95 10.94
N ARG A 165 3.94 8.90 10.06
CA ARG A 165 4.92 8.70 8.96
C ARG A 165 6.29 8.23 9.45
N GLN A 166 6.79 8.77 10.55
CA GLN A 166 8.07 8.35 11.13
C GLN A 166 8.04 6.87 11.56
N GLU A 167 6.93 6.43 12.13
CA GLU A 167 6.71 5.03 12.53
C GLU A 167 6.61 4.12 11.29
N CYS A 168 5.93 4.55 10.23
CA CYS A 168 5.94 3.84 8.94
C CYS A 168 7.36 3.59 8.44
N GLU A 169 8.22 4.61 8.46
CA GLU A 169 9.61 4.50 8.00
C GLU A 169 10.43 3.52 8.87
N GLN A 170 10.14 3.46 10.18
CA GLN A 170 10.77 2.51 11.09
C GLN A 170 10.31 1.08 10.79
N LEU A 171 9.00 0.85 10.59
CA LEU A 171 8.45 -0.46 10.24
C LEU A 171 9.07 -1.03 8.96
N LEU A 172 9.31 -0.18 7.95
CA LEU A 172 9.94 -0.61 6.71
C LEU A 172 11.43 -0.99 6.87
N LYS A 173 12.11 -0.50 7.91
CA LYS A 173 13.54 -0.74 8.19
C LYS A 173 13.79 -1.85 9.21
N GLN A 174 12.75 -2.31 9.91
CA GLN A 174 12.87 -3.32 10.96
C GLN A 174 13.48 -4.63 10.47
N ASP A 175 13.85 -5.49 11.42
CA ASP A 175 14.40 -6.81 11.12
C ASP A 175 13.44 -7.67 10.31
N LEU A 176 13.98 -8.56 9.48
CA LEU A 176 13.15 -9.50 8.72
C LEU A 176 12.62 -10.54 9.70
N ILE A 177 11.32 -10.51 9.96
CA ILE A 177 10.64 -11.47 10.82
C ILE A 177 9.69 -12.28 9.94
N CYS A 178 9.78 -13.60 10.00
CA CYS A 178 8.86 -14.48 9.28
C CYS A 178 7.41 -14.20 9.74
N HIS A 179 6.52 -13.91 8.81
CA HIS A 179 5.12 -13.59 9.12
C HIS A 179 4.36 -14.82 9.65
N PHE A 180 4.83 -16.02 9.30
CA PHE A 180 4.23 -17.29 9.71
C PHE A 180 4.77 -17.79 11.06
N CYS A 181 6.08 -18.08 11.18
CA CYS A 181 6.65 -18.68 12.40
C CYS A 181 7.41 -17.70 13.31
N ARG A 182 7.46 -16.41 12.97
CA ARG A 182 8.10 -15.34 13.76
C ARG A 182 9.63 -15.46 13.94
N SER A 183 10.30 -16.39 13.26
CA SER A 183 11.77 -16.42 13.23
C SER A 183 12.35 -15.12 12.69
N LYS A 184 13.50 -14.69 13.21
CA LYS A 184 14.26 -13.53 12.70
C LYS A 184 15.28 -14.00 11.66
N LEU A 185 15.33 -13.33 10.52
CA LEU A 185 16.17 -13.65 9.36
C LEU A 185 17.20 -12.55 9.13
N LEU A 186 18.41 -12.97 8.77
CA LEU A 186 19.55 -12.05 8.60
C LEU A 186 19.40 -11.15 7.36
N ASN A 187 18.93 -11.72 6.24
CA ASN A 187 18.88 -11.05 4.95
C ASN A 187 17.76 -11.63 4.06
N MET A 188 17.50 -10.98 2.93
CA MET A 188 16.44 -11.39 1.99
C MET A 188 16.64 -12.80 1.40
N PRO A 189 17.86 -13.21 0.97
CA PRO A 189 18.11 -14.60 0.57
C PRO A 189 17.69 -15.64 1.62
N ASN A 190 18.16 -15.49 2.86
CA ASN A 190 17.79 -16.39 3.96
C ASN A 190 16.28 -16.39 4.21
N LEU A 191 15.62 -15.22 4.13
CA LEU A 191 14.17 -15.14 4.25
C LEU A 191 13.43 -15.89 3.14
N ARG A 192 13.83 -15.73 1.88
CA ARG A 192 13.19 -16.42 0.75
C ARG A 192 13.34 -17.93 0.88
N THR A 193 14.54 -18.43 1.19
CA THR A 193 14.76 -19.86 1.44
C THR A 193 13.91 -20.36 2.61
N HIS A 194 13.79 -19.56 3.68
CA HIS A 194 12.96 -19.90 4.83
C HIS A 194 11.45 -19.94 4.49
N LEU A 195 10.95 -19.02 3.67
CA LEU A 195 9.52 -19.01 3.30
C LEU A 195 9.11 -20.26 2.51
N LEU A 196 10.02 -20.81 1.69
CA LEU A 196 9.79 -22.05 0.95
C LEU A 196 9.57 -23.27 1.85
N THR A 197 9.99 -23.23 3.13
CA THR A 197 9.71 -24.33 4.07
C THR A 197 8.28 -24.31 4.58
N HIS A 198 7.59 -23.17 4.50
CA HIS A 198 6.19 -23.01 4.91
C HIS A 198 5.23 -23.08 3.72
N PHE A 199 5.69 -22.63 2.54
CA PHE A 199 4.88 -22.51 1.32
C PHE A 199 5.61 -23.19 0.14
N PRO A 200 5.65 -24.54 0.11
CA PRO A 200 6.25 -25.26 -1.00
C PRO A 200 5.54 -24.92 -2.33
N VAL A 201 6.27 -25.10 -3.44
CA VAL A 201 5.75 -24.89 -4.80
C VAL A 201 4.91 -26.10 -5.23
#